data_AF-A0A6M3LX12-F1
#
_entry.id   AF-A0A6M3LX12-F1
#
_cell.length_a   1.000
_cell.length_b   1.000
_cell.length_c   1.000
_cell.angle_alpha   90.00
_cell.angle_beta   90.00
_cell.angle_gamma   90.00
#
_symmetry.space_group_name_H-M   'P 1'
#
loop_
_entity.id
_entity.type
_entity.pdbx_description
1 polymer ?
#
loop_
_entity_poly.entity_id
_entity_poly.type
_entity_poly.pdbx_seq_one_letter_code
_entity_poly.pdbx_strand_id
1 'polypeptide(L)'
;MTTNREEEGTSRHEPSFLKIYSWETPATKYPLSKNGKARLARSSYRRGFYIMEGVRGYDYFTVKKPIPVTSLLVGKDTWMVDDPLHWYGMQDLAKAARGRVLVAGLGLGLVIHALETNKSVTNIDAVEIDMDVINLITPLIKMRKTNIINDDFWRYLYKTEETYDTCILDIWVYGESDRIRTGYNMLAAIGSVSTRFPSAKVYVWGIRDSKWNPAVTKAPCYLETERRIEKMNEVKF
;
A
#
# COMPACT_ATOMS: atom_id res chain seq x y z
N MET A 1 14.54 18.99 50.06
CA MET A 1 13.84 19.05 48.75
C MET A 1 14.27 17.85 47.94
N THR A 2 13.53 16.75 48.05
CA THR A 2 13.73 15.53 47.27
C THR A 2 12.94 15.67 45.98
N THR A 3 13.65 15.72 44.85
CA THR A 3 13.05 15.75 43.52
C THR A 3 12.48 14.36 43.21
N ASN A 4 11.16 14.28 43.08
CA ASN A 4 10.48 13.15 42.46
C ASN A 4 10.96 13.03 41.01
N ARG A 5 11.72 11.98 40.71
CA ARG A 5 11.81 11.48 39.34
C ARG A 5 10.53 10.72 39.08
N GLU A 6 9.65 11.29 38.27
CA GLU A 6 8.57 10.54 37.65
C GLU A 6 9.23 9.43 36.80
N GLU A 7 9.02 8.19 37.21
CA GLU A 7 9.30 7.03 36.38
C GLU A 7 8.34 7.10 35.19
N GLU A 8 8.83 7.55 34.04
CA GLU A 8 8.18 7.31 32.76
C GLU A 8 8.09 5.80 32.55
N GLY A 9 6.97 5.21 32.99
CA GLY A 9 6.63 3.83 32.75
C GLY A 9 6.51 3.60 31.25
N THR A 10 7.59 3.13 30.62
CA THR A 10 7.53 2.57 29.28
C THR A 10 6.71 1.29 29.33
N SER A 11 5.39 1.41 29.24
CA SER A 11 4.47 0.30 28.99
C SER A 11 4.93 -0.40 27.71
N ARG A 12 5.64 -1.53 27.83
CA ARG A 12 6.03 -2.34 26.67
C ARG A 12 4.76 -2.81 25.96
N HIS A 13 4.48 -2.26 24.79
CA HIS A 13 3.32 -2.67 24.02
C HIS A 13 3.52 -4.10 23.54
N GLU A 14 2.68 -5.04 24.01
CA GLU A 14 2.76 -6.42 23.56
C GLU A 14 2.49 -6.53 22.05
N PRO A 15 3.31 -7.29 21.31
CA PRO A 15 3.11 -7.43 19.87
C PRO A 15 1.78 -8.14 19.56
N SER A 16 1.02 -7.60 18.61
CA SER A 16 -0.24 -8.17 18.14
C SER A 16 -0.07 -8.97 16.85
N PHE A 17 -0.79 -10.10 16.76
CA PHE A 17 -0.63 -11.07 15.69
C PHE A 17 -1.97 -11.43 15.03
N LEU A 18 -2.06 -11.26 13.71
CA LEU A 18 -3.13 -11.80 12.90
C LEU A 18 -2.83 -13.25 12.50
N LYS A 19 -3.67 -14.22 12.88
CA LYS A 19 -3.44 -15.63 12.53
C LYS A 19 -4.05 -15.96 11.16
N ILE A 20 -3.23 -16.40 10.21
CA ILE A 20 -3.62 -16.78 8.86
C ILE A 20 -3.50 -18.30 8.69
N TYR A 21 -4.60 -18.97 8.35
CA TYR A 21 -4.68 -20.42 8.16
C TYR A 21 -4.77 -20.84 6.68
N SER A 22 -5.37 -19.98 5.87
CA SER A 22 -5.53 -20.09 4.43
C SER A 22 -5.50 -18.68 3.83
N TRP A 23 -5.26 -18.58 2.53
CA TRP A 23 -5.20 -17.30 1.84
C TRP A 23 -5.81 -17.38 0.46
N GLU A 24 -6.64 -16.39 0.15
CA GLU A 24 -7.26 -16.23 -1.15
C GLU A 24 -7.61 -14.77 -1.38
N THR A 25 -7.31 -14.28 -2.57
CA THR A 25 -7.68 -12.95 -3.06
C THR A 25 -8.18 -13.10 -4.51
N PRO A 26 -8.69 -12.04 -5.15
CA PRO A 26 -8.88 -12.08 -6.60
C PRO A 26 -7.58 -12.42 -7.35
N ALA A 27 -6.43 -11.91 -6.90
CA ALA A 27 -5.14 -12.13 -7.55
C ALA A 27 -4.59 -13.56 -7.37
N THR A 28 -4.93 -14.28 -6.29
CA THR A 28 -4.57 -15.71 -6.17
C THR A 28 -5.18 -16.58 -7.27
N LYS A 29 -6.26 -16.11 -7.91
CA LYS A 29 -6.94 -16.79 -9.03
C LYS A 29 -6.41 -16.41 -10.40
N TYR A 30 -5.56 -15.38 -10.49
CA TYR A 30 -5.02 -14.97 -11.78
C TYR A 30 -4.20 -16.11 -12.41
N PRO A 31 -4.37 -16.37 -13.72
CA PRO A 31 -3.52 -17.30 -14.44
C PRO A 31 -2.09 -16.76 -14.49
N LEU A 32 -1.12 -17.65 -14.25
CA LEU A 32 0.29 -17.29 -14.40
C LEU A 32 0.54 -16.97 -15.88
N SER A 33 1.01 -15.76 -16.12
CA SER A 33 1.12 -15.17 -17.45
C SER A 33 2.19 -14.09 -17.46
N LYS A 34 2.58 -13.68 -18.66
CA LYS A 34 3.61 -12.67 -18.90
C LYS A 34 3.18 -11.80 -20.08
N ASN A 35 3.38 -10.50 -19.96
CA ASN A 35 3.27 -9.55 -21.07
C ASN A 35 4.52 -8.65 -21.04
N GLY A 36 5.32 -8.66 -22.10
CA GLY A 36 6.57 -7.89 -22.14
C GLY A 36 7.46 -8.16 -20.92
N LYS A 37 7.81 -7.12 -20.15
CA LYS A 37 8.61 -7.25 -18.91
C LYS A 37 7.78 -7.61 -17.66
N ALA A 38 6.46 -7.49 -17.72
CA ALA A 38 5.57 -7.80 -16.59
C ALA A 38 5.22 -9.29 -16.57
N ARG A 39 5.28 -9.94 -15.40
CA ARG A 39 4.84 -11.33 -15.22
C ARG A 39 4.16 -11.56 -13.87
N LEU A 40 3.19 -12.46 -13.88
CA LEU A 40 2.58 -13.01 -12.67
C LEU A 40 3.34 -14.27 -12.24
N ALA A 41 3.73 -14.31 -10.97
CA ALA A 41 4.38 -15.46 -10.35
C ALA A 41 3.62 -15.90 -9.10
N ARG A 42 3.67 -17.19 -8.78
CA ARG A 42 3.19 -17.72 -7.51
C ARG A 42 4.36 -18.09 -6.63
N SER A 43 4.34 -17.62 -5.40
CA SER A 43 5.22 -18.09 -4.34
C SER A 43 4.40 -18.61 -3.17
N SER A 44 5.06 -19.20 -2.18
CA SER A 44 4.39 -19.65 -0.97
C SER A 44 5.05 -19.04 0.25
N TYR A 45 4.25 -18.35 1.05
CA TYR A 45 4.68 -17.94 2.38
C TYR A 45 4.63 -19.17 3.28
N ARG A 46 5.79 -19.52 3.83
CA ARG A 46 5.94 -20.65 4.76
C ARG A 46 5.36 -20.30 6.12
N ARG A 47 5.17 -21.31 6.96
CA ARG A 47 4.82 -21.10 8.37
C ARG A 47 5.86 -20.17 9.02
N GLY A 48 5.40 -19.09 9.64
CA GLY A 48 6.29 -18.05 10.18
C GLY A 48 5.56 -16.76 10.53
N PHE A 49 6.33 -15.74 10.88
CA PHE A 49 5.86 -14.39 11.22
C PHE A 49 6.27 -13.42 10.12
N TYR A 50 5.36 -12.51 9.78
CA TYR A 50 5.50 -11.52 8.72
C TYR A 50 4.93 -10.19 9.22
N ILE A 51 5.41 -9.07 8.68
CA ILE A 51 5.00 -7.73 9.12
C ILE A 51 3.57 -7.39 8.66
N MET A 52 2.83 -6.67 9.52
CA MET A 52 1.52 -6.08 9.20
C MET A 52 1.52 -4.55 9.28
N GLU A 53 2.63 -3.92 9.67
CA GLU A 53 2.78 -2.46 9.65
C GLU A 53 1.67 -1.65 10.38
N GLY A 54 0.99 -2.27 11.35
CA GLY A 54 -0.10 -1.64 12.09
C GLY A 54 -1.44 -1.69 11.36
N VAL A 55 -1.47 -2.29 10.17
CA VAL A 55 -2.70 -2.55 9.41
C VAL A 55 -3.65 -3.40 10.24
N ARG A 56 -4.88 -2.90 10.39
CA ARG A 56 -5.94 -3.46 11.26
C ARG A 56 -5.51 -3.68 12.71
N GLY A 57 -4.50 -2.95 13.18
CA GLY A 57 -4.04 -3.01 14.56
C GLY A 57 -3.07 -4.17 14.81
N TYR A 58 -2.52 -4.77 13.76
CA TYR A 58 -1.59 -5.88 13.87
C TYR A 58 -0.15 -5.43 13.61
N ASP A 59 0.77 -5.83 14.50
CA ASP A 59 2.21 -5.65 14.23
C ASP A 59 2.69 -6.67 13.21
N TYR A 60 2.18 -7.91 13.35
CA TYR A 60 2.55 -9.05 12.54
C TYR A 60 1.33 -9.87 12.11
N PHE A 61 1.50 -10.67 11.06
CA PHE A 61 0.65 -11.81 10.79
C PHE A 61 1.46 -13.12 10.89
N THR A 62 0.81 -14.17 11.38
CA THR A 62 1.40 -15.50 11.50
C THR A 62 0.75 -16.44 10.50
N VAL A 63 1.54 -17.01 9.61
CA VAL A 63 1.10 -18.06 8.70
C VAL A 63 1.17 -19.40 9.45
N LYS A 64 0.03 -20.07 9.62
CA LYS A 64 -0.07 -21.35 10.36
C LYS A 64 0.14 -22.58 9.46
N LYS A 65 -0.22 -22.47 8.19
CA LYS A 65 0.02 -23.44 7.11
C LYS A 65 0.51 -22.67 5.89
N PRO A 66 1.38 -23.24 5.03
CA PRO A 66 1.84 -22.55 3.84
C PRO A 66 0.67 -22.01 3.02
N ILE A 67 0.75 -20.74 2.64
CA ILE A 67 -0.27 -20.07 1.84
C ILE A 67 0.31 -19.65 0.48
N PRO A 68 -0.46 -19.72 -0.61
CA PRO A 68 -0.03 -19.17 -1.89
C PRO A 68 -0.17 -17.66 -1.88
N VAL A 69 0.79 -16.96 -2.47
CA VAL A 69 0.67 -15.54 -2.79
C VAL A 69 1.07 -15.32 -4.24
N THR A 70 0.45 -14.34 -4.88
CA THR A 70 0.71 -13.92 -6.25
C THR A 70 1.51 -12.64 -6.24
N SER A 71 2.59 -12.62 -7.01
CA SER A 71 3.45 -11.47 -7.19
C SER A 71 3.37 -10.97 -8.62
N LEU A 72 3.25 -9.67 -8.80
CA LEU A 72 3.56 -8.98 -10.05
C LEU A 72 5.05 -8.66 -10.05
N LEU A 73 5.74 -9.12 -11.08
CA LEU A 73 7.15 -8.87 -11.28
C LEU A 73 7.34 -8.05 -12.54
N VAL A 74 8.18 -7.02 -12.48
CA VAL A 74 8.54 -6.17 -13.62
C VAL A 74 10.04 -6.31 -13.83
N GLY A 75 10.44 -7.01 -14.88
CA GLY A 75 11.83 -7.44 -15.04
C GLY A 75 12.24 -8.46 -13.98
N LYS A 76 13.21 -8.09 -13.13
CA LYS A 76 13.70 -8.93 -12.03
C LYS A 76 13.07 -8.58 -10.67
N ASP A 77 12.43 -7.43 -10.59
CA ASP A 77 11.97 -6.86 -9.33
C ASP A 77 10.54 -7.28 -9.01
N THR A 78 10.25 -7.42 -7.72
CA THR A 78 8.88 -7.61 -7.24
C THR A 78 8.21 -6.25 -7.11
N TRP A 79 7.21 -6.03 -7.96
CA TRP A 79 6.48 -4.77 -8.00
C TRP A 79 5.37 -4.73 -6.95
N MET A 80 4.63 -5.84 -6.81
CA MET A 80 3.56 -5.97 -5.83
C MET A 80 3.31 -7.43 -5.48
N VAL A 81 2.79 -7.70 -4.28
CA VAL A 81 2.31 -9.01 -3.81
C VAL A 81 0.91 -8.88 -3.20
N ASP A 82 0.09 -9.93 -3.29
CA ASP A 82 -1.27 -9.98 -2.73
C ASP A 82 -1.37 -10.55 -1.31
N ASP A 83 -0.31 -10.43 -0.53
CA ASP A 83 -0.24 -11.01 0.81
C ASP A 83 -1.20 -10.32 1.83
N PRO A 84 -1.32 -10.84 3.06
CA PRO A 84 -2.21 -10.28 4.07
C PRO A 84 -2.06 -8.79 4.35
N LEU A 85 -0.82 -8.29 4.39
CA LEU A 85 -0.56 -6.87 4.60
C LEU A 85 -1.19 -6.06 3.47
N HIS A 86 -0.84 -6.38 2.22
CA HIS A 86 -1.25 -5.58 1.07
C HIS A 86 -2.75 -5.70 0.80
N TRP A 87 -3.33 -6.90 0.84
CA TRP A 87 -4.75 -7.07 0.54
C TRP A 87 -5.65 -6.39 1.56
N TYR A 88 -5.40 -6.57 2.86
CA TYR A 88 -6.21 -5.92 3.89
C TYR A 88 -6.02 -4.41 3.91
N GLY A 89 -4.80 -3.96 3.64
CA GLY A 89 -4.51 -2.57 3.36
C GLY A 89 -5.41 -1.97 2.29
N MET A 90 -5.35 -2.54 1.09
CA MET A 90 -6.13 -2.06 -0.06
C MET A 90 -7.64 -2.13 0.17
N GLN A 91 -8.13 -3.14 0.90
CA GLN A 91 -9.54 -3.19 1.31
C GLN A 91 -9.95 -2.01 2.18
N ASP A 92 -9.11 -1.64 3.16
CA ASP A 92 -9.46 -0.61 4.12
C ASP A 92 -9.32 0.80 3.52
N LEU A 93 -8.34 1.02 2.64
CA LEU A 93 -8.29 2.23 1.79
C LEU A 93 -9.54 2.35 0.93
N ALA A 94 -9.90 1.27 0.21
CA ALA A 94 -11.08 1.26 -0.63
C ALA A 94 -12.37 1.46 0.18
N LYS A 95 -12.47 0.89 1.38
CA LYS A 95 -13.62 1.06 2.29
C LYS A 95 -13.76 2.50 2.78
N ALA A 96 -12.67 3.25 2.89
CA ALA A 96 -12.70 4.67 3.26
C ALA A 96 -13.05 5.58 2.08
N ALA A 97 -12.73 5.18 0.85
CA ALA A 97 -12.94 5.97 -0.37
C ALA A 97 -14.41 6.23 -0.72
N ARG A 98 -14.69 7.39 -1.29
CA ARG A 98 -16.03 7.86 -1.70
C ARG A 98 -15.95 8.63 -3.02
N GLY A 99 -17.06 8.72 -3.75
CA GLY A 99 -17.22 9.56 -4.95
C GLY A 99 -16.34 9.11 -6.12
N ARG A 100 -15.80 10.07 -6.87
CA ARG A 100 -14.81 9.81 -7.92
C ARG A 100 -13.43 9.62 -7.31
N VAL A 101 -12.79 8.51 -7.63
CA VAL A 101 -11.53 8.07 -7.03
C VAL A 101 -10.40 8.12 -8.05
N LEU A 102 -9.30 8.80 -7.72
CA LEU A 102 -8.03 8.71 -8.44
C LEU A 102 -7.15 7.67 -7.75
N VAL A 103 -6.59 6.73 -8.50
CA VAL A 103 -5.61 5.75 -8.02
C VAL A 103 -4.31 5.97 -8.78
N ALA A 104 -3.22 6.20 -8.05
CA ALA A 104 -1.89 6.34 -8.61
C ALA A 104 -1.15 4.99 -8.53
N GLY A 105 -1.06 4.28 -9.66
CA GLY A 105 -0.52 2.92 -9.77
C GLY A 105 -1.62 1.87 -9.92
N LEU A 106 -1.46 0.95 -10.87
CA LEU A 106 -2.38 -0.18 -11.05
C LEU A 106 -1.95 -1.40 -10.22
N GLY A 107 -0.65 -1.72 -10.22
CA GLY A 107 -0.10 -2.87 -9.53
C GLY A 107 -0.79 -4.19 -9.91
N LEU A 108 -1.11 -5.03 -8.91
CA LEU A 108 -1.92 -6.25 -9.10
C LEU A 108 -3.42 -5.97 -9.26
N GLY A 109 -3.84 -4.70 -9.21
CA GLY A 109 -5.24 -4.30 -9.23
C GLY A 109 -5.99 -4.56 -7.92
N LEU A 110 -5.29 -4.80 -6.80
CA LEU A 110 -5.93 -5.14 -5.53
C LEU A 110 -6.89 -4.05 -5.05
N VAL A 111 -6.46 -2.80 -5.05
CA VAL A 111 -7.33 -1.67 -4.66
C VAL A 111 -8.49 -1.51 -5.64
N ILE A 112 -8.27 -1.76 -6.93
CA ILE A 112 -9.32 -1.69 -7.95
C ILE A 112 -10.41 -2.74 -7.70
N HIS A 113 -10.03 -3.99 -7.41
CA HIS A 113 -10.98 -5.03 -7.00
C HIS A 113 -11.81 -4.60 -5.79
N ALA A 114 -11.17 -4.00 -4.78
CA ALA A 114 -11.88 -3.54 -3.58
C ALA A 114 -12.81 -2.35 -3.88
N LEU A 115 -12.35 -1.36 -4.65
CA LEU A 115 -13.12 -0.16 -5.03
C LEU A 115 -14.33 -0.50 -5.91
N GLU A 116 -14.21 -1.45 -6.84
CA GLU A 116 -15.32 -1.91 -7.69
C GLU A 116 -16.49 -2.45 -6.85
N THR A 117 -16.22 -3.00 -5.67
CA THR A 117 -17.26 -3.47 -4.72
C THR A 117 -17.82 -2.37 -3.82
N ASN A 118 -17.14 -1.23 -3.68
CA ASN A 118 -17.58 -0.14 -2.83
C ASN A 118 -18.71 0.67 -3.51
N LYS A 119 -19.93 0.59 -2.97
CA LYS A 119 -21.11 1.30 -3.50
C LYS A 119 -21.03 2.82 -3.38
N SER A 120 -20.23 3.34 -2.46
CA SER A 120 -20.04 4.78 -2.29
C SER A 120 -19.03 5.37 -3.26
N VAL A 121 -18.37 4.54 -4.07
CA VAL A 121 -17.48 4.96 -5.17
C VAL A 121 -18.26 4.94 -6.47
N THR A 122 -18.23 6.05 -7.21
CA THR A 122 -18.98 6.27 -8.46
C THR A 122 -18.13 5.97 -9.68
N ASN A 123 -16.88 6.41 -9.68
CA ASN A 123 -15.93 6.31 -10.80
C ASN A 123 -14.52 6.08 -10.25
N ILE A 124 -13.69 5.35 -10.99
CA ILE A 124 -12.30 5.09 -10.64
C ILE A 124 -11.45 5.41 -11.85
N ASP A 125 -10.51 6.34 -11.73
CA ASP A 125 -9.44 6.53 -12.69
C ASP A 125 -8.15 5.96 -12.09
N ALA A 126 -7.59 4.92 -12.70
CA ALA A 126 -6.32 4.35 -12.28
C ALA A 126 -5.23 4.71 -13.30
N VAL A 127 -4.21 5.42 -12.85
CA VAL A 127 -3.10 5.89 -13.68
C VAL A 127 -1.92 4.94 -13.53
N GLU A 128 -1.49 4.34 -14.63
CA GLU A 128 -0.36 3.41 -14.67
C GLU A 128 0.58 3.77 -15.83
N ILE A 129 1.87 3.89 -15.54
CA ILE A 129 2.87 4.29 -16.53
C ILE A 129 3.27 3.10 -17.41
N ASP A 130 3.24 1.89 -16.86
CA ASP A 130 3.76 0.69 -17.50
C ASP A 130 2.69 -0.03 -18.34
N MET A 131 2.79 0.12 -19.66
CA MET A 131 1.87 -0.52 -20.61
C MET A 131 1.89 -2.06 -20.51
N ASP A 132 3.02 -2.66 -20.13
CA ASP A 132 3.08 -4.11 -19.96
C ASP A 132 2.27 -4.57 -18.74
N VAL A 133 2.25 -3.77 -17.67
CA VAL A 133 1.42 -4.01 -16.49
C VAL A 133 -0.06 -3.84 -16.84
N ILE A 134 -0.43 -2.77 -17.56
CA ILE A 134 -1.80 -2.54 -18.02
C ILE A 134 -2.30 -3.73 -18.83
N ASN A 135 -1.56 -4.11 -19.88
CA ASN A 135 -1.95 -5.21 -20.77
C ASN A 135 -2.05 -6.55 -20.04
N LEU A 136 -1.23 -6.77 -19.00
CA LEU A 136 -1.26 -8.01 -18.22
C LEU A 136 -2.44 -8.05 -17.22
N ILE A 137 -2.71 -6.93 -16.53
CA ILE A 137 -3.56 -6.90 -15.34
C ILE A 137 -4.99 -6.50 -15.67
N THR A 138 -5.18 -5.53 -16.57
CA THR A 138 -6.51 -5.02 -16.91
C THR A 138 -7.50 -6.11 -17.36
N PRO A 139 -7.13 -7.11 -18.19
CA PRO A 139 -8.03 -8.19 -18.58
C PRO A 139 -8.49 -9.10 -17.41
N LEU A 140 -7.80 -9.06 -16.28
CA LEU A 140 -8.04 -9.91 -15.11
C LEU A 140 -8.96 -9.25 -14.08
N ILE A 141 -9.32 -7.98 -14.27
CA ILE A 141 -10.14 -7.20 -13.37
C ILE A 141 -11.52 -7.01 -13.98
N LYS A 142 -12.58 -7.24 -13.20
CA LYS A 142 -13.94 -6.91 -13.60
C LYS A 142 -14.20 -5.42 -13.38
N MET A 143 -13.91 -4.63 -14.40
CA MET A 143 -14.10 -3.18 -14.36
C MET A 143 -15.51 -2.79 -14.80
N ARG A 144 -16.23 -2.08 -13.93
CA ARG A 144 -17.55 -1.49 -14.24
C ARG A 144 -17.52 0.02 -14.12
N LYS A 145 -16.71 0.52 -13.19
CA LYS A 145 -16.56 1.94 -12.86
C LYS A 145 -15.16 2.45 -13.15
N THR A 146 -14.25 1.54 -13.49
CA THR A 146 -12.82 1.81 -13.64
C THR A 146 -12.46 2.16 -15.07
N ASN A 147 -11.71 3.24 -15.20
CA ASN A 147 -11.00 3.67 -16.38
C ASN A 147 -9.49 3.54 -16.11
N ILE A 148 -8.77 2.88 -17.02
CA ILE A 148 -7.31 2.73 -16.94
C ILE A 148 -6.66 3.75 -17.85
N ILE A 149 -5.79 4.58 -17.28
CA ILE A 149 -5.12 5.66 -17.99
C ILE A 149 -3.64 5.32 -18.08
N ASN A 150 -3.15 5.12 -19.30
CA ASN A 150 -1.71 4.96 -19.50
C ASN A 150 -1.02 6.33 -19.50
N ASP A 151 -0.57 6.76 -18.34
CA ASP A 151 0.12 8.02 -18.17
C ASP A 151 1.12 7.95 -17.01
N ASP A 152 2.10 8.86 -17.01
CA ASP A 152 2.84 9.19 -15.81
C ASP A 152 1.92 9.96 -14.86
N PHE A 153 1.95 9.60 -13.57
CA PHE A 153 1.05 10.18 -12.57
C PHE A 153 1.21 11.71 -12.43
N TRP A 154 2.44 12.22 -12.47
CA TRP A 154 2.69 13.66 -12.35
C TRP A 154 2.20 14.41 -13.57
N ARG A 155 2.46 13.84 -14.76
CA ARG A 155 1.95 14.38 -16.02
C ARG A 155 0.44 14.39 -16.05
N TYR A 156 -0.21 13.34 -15.55
CA TYR A 156 -1.66 13.24 -15.44
C TYR A 156 -2.23 14.33 -14.52
N LEU A 157 -1.67 14.49 -13.31
CA LEU A 157 -2.12 15.52 -12.36
C LEU A 157 -2.10 16.93 -12.95
N TYR A 158 -1.10 17.23 -13.77
CA TYR A 158 -0.98 18.53 -14.44
C TYR A 158 -2.03 18.74 -15.54
N LYS A 159 -2.36 17.68 -16.30
CA LYS A 159 -3.19 17.77 -17.51
C LYS A 159 -4.67 17.54 -17.28
N THR A 160 -5.03 16.76 -16.27
CA THR A 160 -6.43 16.35 -16.07
C THR A 160 -7.30 17.56 -15.73
N GLU A 161 -8.49 17.62 -16.32
CA GLU A 161 -9.55 18.59 -15.97
C GLU A 161 -10.55 18.00 -14.96
N GLU A 162 -10.42 16.70 -14.67
CA GLU A 162 -11.29 15.98 -13.74
C GLU A 162 -11.09 16.46 -12.30
N THR A 163 -12.10 16.21 -11.46
CA THR A 163 -12.05 16.45 -10.02
C THR A 163 -12.30 15.14 -9.27
N TYR A 164 -11.66 15.00 -8.10
CA TYR A 164 -11.72 13.78 -7.31
C TYR A 164 -12.19 14.06 -5.89
N ASP A 165 -12.98 13.13 -5.36
CA ASP A 165 -13.42 13.12 -3.96
C ASP A 165 -12.43 12.35 -3.08
N THR A 166 -11.79 11.32 -3.65
CA THR A 166 -10.74 10.54 -2.99
C THR A 166 -9.56 10.33 -3.93
N CYS A 167 -8.34 10.47 -3.43
CA CYS A 167 -7.11 10.11 -4.13
C CYS A 167 -6.37 9.05 -3.31
N ILE A 168 -6.03 7.92 -3.93
CA ILE A 168 -5.23 6.84 -3.35
C ILE A 168 -3.87 6.81 -4.03
N LEU A 169 -2.82 7.02 -3.24
CA LEU A 169 -1.44 7.03 -3.70
C LEU A 169 -0.79 5.70 -3.33
N ASP A 170 -0.57 4.86 -4.34
CA ASP A 170 0.16 3.58 -4.25
C ASP A 170 1.38 3.61 -5.20
N ILE A 171 2.12 4.71 -5.12
CA ILE A 171 3.28 4.99 -5.98
C ILE A 171 4.57 4.50 -5.34
N TRP A 172 4.90 3.23 -5.53
CA TRP A 172 6.22 2.72 -5.15
C TRP A 172 7.26 3.08 -6.20
N VAL A 173 8.15 4.02 -5.86
CA VAL A 173 9.33 4.35 -6.67
C VAL A 173 10.50 3.54 -6.12
N TYR A 174 10.75 2.35 -6.67
CA TYR A 174 12.02 1.64 -6.42
C TYR A 174 13.07 2.02 -7.47
N GLY A 175 14.18 2.55 -6.97
CA GLY A 175 15.51 2.46 -7.57
C GLY A 175 16.48 2.12 -6.43
N GLU A 176 17.55 1.37 -6.72
CA GLU A 176 18.44 0.73 -5.72
C GLU A 176 19.11 1.68 -4.69
N SER A 177 19.01 3.01 -4.84
CA SER A 177 19.79 3.97 -4.06
C SER A 177 19.02 4.84 -3.06
N ASP A 178 17.71 4.69 -2.80
CA ASP A 178 17.01 5.90 -2.34
C ASP A 178 15.72 5.76 -1.49
N ARG A 179 15.83 5.25 -0.26
CA ARG A 179 14.75 5.43 0.77
C ARG A 179 14.39 6.90 0.98
N ILE A 180 15.38 7.79 0.87
CA ILE A 180 15.22 9.24 1.00
C ILE A 180 14.37 9.79 -0.16
N ARG A 181 14.68 9.42 -1.42
CA ARG A 181 13.87 9.82 -2.58
C ARG A 181 12.46 9.26 -2.55
N THR A 182 12.23 8.05 -2.02
CA THR A 182 10.88 7.51 -1.83
C THR A 182 10.06 8.39 -0.86
N GLY A 183 10.64 8.81 0.26
CA GLY A 183 9.98 9.72 1.21
C GLY A 183 9.66 11.09 0.61
N TYR A 184 10.62 11.70 -0.10
CA TYR A 184 10.40 12.99 -0.77
C TYR A 184 9.35 12.90 -1.87
N ASN A 185 9.38 11.86 -2.70
CA ASN A 185 8.39 11.66 -3.76
C ASN A 185 6.98 11.50 -3.18
N MET A 186 6.86 10.82 -2.05
CA MET A 186 5.56 10.63 -1.39
C MET A 186 5.02 11.93 -0.80
N LEU A 187 5.85 12.72 -0.11
CA LEU A 187 5.46 14.04 0.39
C LEU A 187 5.11 15.00 -0.75
N ALA A 188 5.89 14.99 -1.83
CA ALA A 188 5.60 15.77 -3.03
C ALA A 188 4.27 15.36 -3.68
N ALA A 189 3.93 14.07 -3.67
CA ALA A 189 2.70 13.57 -4.26
C ALA A 189 1.49 13.98 -3.41
N ILE A 190 1.58 13.82 -2.09
CA ILE A 190 0.57 14.31 -1.14
C ILE A 190 0.34 15.81 -1.34
N GLY A 191 1.42 16.60 -1.37
CA GLY A 191 1.36 18.05 -1.56
C GLY A 191 0.71 18.43 -2.90
N SER A 192 1.17 17.83 -3.99
CA SER A 192 0.66 18.11 -5.34
C SER A 192 -0.81 17.76 -5.48
N VAL A 193 -1.24 16.60 -4.96
CA VAL A 193 -2.64 16.17 -4.98
C VAL A 193 -3.50 17.08 -4.10
N SER A 194 -3.02 17.42 -2.90
CA SER A 194 -3.75 18.30 -1.98
C SER A 194 -3.88 19.72 -2.52
N THR A 195 -2.89 20.22 -3.26
CA THR A 195 -2.98 21.51 -3.97
C THR A 195 -3.91 21.43 -5.17
N ARG A 196 -3.83 20.35 -5.96
CA ARG A 196 -4.62 20.18 -7.19
C ARG A 196 -6.10 19.89 -6.91
N PHE A 197 -6.38 19.15 -5.84
CA PHE A 197 -7.71 18.70 -5.42
C PHE A 197 -7.92 18.98 -3.92
N PRO A 198 -8.08 20.26 -3.51
CA PRO A 198 -8.10 20.64 -2.10
C PRO A 198 -9.26 20.05 -1.29
N SER A 199 -10.34 19.64 -1.96
CA SER A 199 -11.49 18.99 -1.32
C SER A 199 -11.35 17.46 -1.22
N ALA A 200 -10.39 16.85 -1.91
CA ALA A 200 -10.23 15.40 -1.94
C ALA A 200 -9.66 14.87 -0.61
N LYS A 201 -10.13 13.68 -0.21
CA LYS A 201 -9.42 12.89 0.81
C LYS A 201 -8.23 12.19 0.16
N VAL A 202 -7.04 12.36 0.72
CA VAL A 202 -5.81 11.73 0.23
C VAL A 202 -5.45 10.57 1.14
N TYR A 203 -5.38 9.38 0.56
CA TYR A 203 -4.87 8.17 1.23
C TYR A 203 -3.58 7.71 0.57
N VAL A 204 -2.68 7.18 1.37
CA VAL A 204 -1.32 6.82 0.94
C VAL A 204 -0.98 5.45 1.48
N TRP A 205 -0.74 4.52 0.58
CA TRP A 205 -0.27 3.20 0.94
C TRP A 205 1.20 3.24 1.39
N GLY A 206 1.58 2.38 2.34
CA GLY A 206 2.95 2.32 2.89
C GLY A 206 3.28 3.36 3.98
N ILE A 207 2.41 4.34 4.25
CA ILE A 207 2.56 5.23 5.42
C ILE A 207 1.95 4.58 6.66
N ARG A 208 2.73 4.52 7.75
CA ARG A 208 2.34 3.95 9.06
C ARG A 208 1.67 4.99 9.98
N ASP A 209 0.79 5.81 9.42
CA ASP A 209 0.05 6.88 10.10
C ASP A 209 -1.42 6.83 9.66
N SER A 210 -2.33 6.70 10.62
CA SER A 210 -3.77 6.56 10.40
C SER A 210 -4.40 7.77 9.71
N LYS A 211 -3.76 8.95 9.79
CA LYS A 211 -4.20 10.16 9.08
C LYS A 211 -4.14 9.99 7.57
N TRP A 212 -3.10 9.33 7.07
CA TRP A 212 -2.85 9.14 5.64
C TRP A 212 -3.21 7.73 5.17
N ASN A 213 -3.19 6.75 6.07
CA ASN A 213 -3.48 5.37 5.74
C ASN A 213 -4.57 4.83 6.70
N PRO A 214 -5.85 4.85 6.28
CA PRO A 214 -6.96 4.43 7.15
C PRO A 214 -6.92 2.93 7.50
N ALA A 215 -6.07 2.14 6.84
CA ALA A 215 -5.84 0.74 7.23
C ALA A 215 -5.01 0.62 8.52
N VAL A 216 -4.16 1.60 8.82
CA VAL A 216 -3.31 1.60 10.01
C VAL A 216 -4.11 2.11 11.20
N THR A 217 -4.29 1.27 12.21
CA THR A 217 -5.05 1.64 13.43
C THR A 217 -4.18 1.73 14.68
N LYS A 218 -2.90 1.38 14.57
CA LYS A 218 -1.90 1.60 15.62
C LYS A 218 -0.50 1.77 15.05
N ALA A 219 0.37 2.44 15.79
CA ALA A 219 1.80 2.46 15.50
C ALA A 219 2.42 1.07 15.79
N PRO A 220 3.20 0.48 14.88
CA PRO A 220 3.83 -0.80 15.12
C PRO A 220 4.84 -0.78 16.27
N CYS A 221 4.81 -1.81 17.13
CA CYS A 221 5.68 -1.88 18.31
C CYS A 221 7.19 -1.89 17.98
N TYR A 222 7.58 -2.37 16.80
CA TYR A 222 8.98 -2.43 16.39
C TYR A 222 9.55 -1.09 15.90
N LEU A 223 8.71 -0.09 15.59
CA LEU A 223 9.19 1.26 15.22
C LEU A 223 9.98 1.93 16.35
N GLU A 224 9.62 1.68 17.60
CA GLU A 224 10.36 2.19 18.75
C GLU A 224 11.76 1.58 18.84
N THR A 225 11.90 0.32 18.42
CA THR A 225 13.18 -0.38 18.39
C THR A 225 14.06 0.15 17.27
N GLU A 226 13.50 0.38 16.08
CA GLU A 226 14.23 1.00 14.93
C GLU A 226 14.77 2.39 15.31
N ARG A 227 13.93 3.27 15.87
CA ARG A 227 14.35 4.61 16.32
C ARG A 227 15.45 4.60 17.38
N ARG A 228 15.45 3.59 18.26
CA ARG A 228 16.51 3.43 19.27
C ARG A 228 17.82 3.01 18.63
N ILE A 229 17.79 2.09 17.67
CA ILE A 229 18.99 1.64 16.94
C ILE A 229 19.58 2.79 16.12
N GLU A 230 18.76 3.59 15.43
CA GLU A 230 19.21 4.77 14.69
C GLU A 230 19.92 5.78 15.58
N LYS A 231 19.29 6.16 16.71
CA LYS A 231 19.91 7.05 17.71
C LYS A 231 21.22 6.49 18.28
N MET A 232 21.33 5.18 18.47
CA MET A 232 22.58 4.57 18.94
C MET A 232 23.69 4.59 17.89
N ASN A 233 23.35 4.60 16.60
CA ASN A 233 24.32 4.68 15.51
C ASN A 233 24.77 6.13 15.23
N GLU A 234 23.94 7.13 15.52
CA GLU A 234 24.31 8.56 15.43
C GLU A 234 25.28 9.03 16.54
N VAL A 235 25.37 8.31 17.66
CA VAL A 235 26.19 8.68 18.83
C VAL A 235 27.63 8.11 18.74
N LYS A 236 28.00 7.44 17.64
CA LYS A 236 29.39 7.03 17.39
C LYS A 236 30.15 8.13 16.62
N PHE A 237 30.73 9.07 17.37
CA PHE A 237 31.83 9.94 16.94
C PHE A 237 32.97 9.83 17.96
#